data_AF-A0A5B7Y2T6-F1
#
_entry.id   AF-A0A5B7Y2T6-F1
#
_cell.length_a   1.000
_cell.length_b   1.000
_cell.length_c   1.000
_cell.angle_alpha   90.00
_cell.angle_beta   90.00
_cell.angle_gamma   90.00
#
_symmetry.space_group_name_H-M   'P 1'
#
loop_
_entity.id
_entity.type
_entity.pdbx_description
1 polymer ?
#
loop_
_entity_poly.entity_id
_entity_poly.type
_entity_poly.pdbx_seq_one_letter_code
_entity_poly.pdbx_strand_id
1 'polypeptide(L)'
;MPDNSELLALIKERVCYTDLVYQRVNKKLKVDLSRAEIEMLVQNILGDEQTMLEKRGKNYYVTSLARHTRLTINSFNFRLITADRI
;
A
#
# COMPACT_ATOMS: atom_id res chain seq x y z
N MET A 1 19.96 -9.44 2.58
CA MET A 1 18.69 -8.87 2.08
C MET A 1 17.86 -8.58 3.30
N PRO A 2 17.29 -7.37 3.48
CA PRO A 2 16.44 -7.10 4.65
C PRO A 2 15.30 -8.11 4.68
N ASP A 3 14.94 -8.52 5.88
CA ASP A 3 13.75 -9.36 6.09
C ASP A 3 12.51 -8.61 5.58
N ASN A 4 11.49 -9.34 5.12
CA ASN A 4 10.23 -8.75 4.67
C ASN A 4 9.59 -7.89 5.77
N SER A 5 9.80 -8.25 7.04
CA SER A 5 9.36 -7.49 8.20
C SER A 5 10.02 -6.10 8.28
N GLU A 6 11.34 -6.03 8.17
CA GLU A 6 12.12 -4.78 8.16
C GLU A 6 11.75 -3.91 6.96
N LEU A 7 11.53 -4.53 5.79
CA LEU A 7 11.15 -3.80 4.59
C LEU A 7 9.72 -3.25 4.67
N LEU A 8 8.78 -3.98 5.25
CA LEU A 8 7.43 -3.47 5.52
C LEU A 8 7.47 -2.28 6.50
N ALA A 9 8.28 -2.37 7.56
CA ALA A 9 8.47 -1.26 8.49
C ALA A 9 9.03 0.00 7.78
N LEU A 10 10.03 -0.17 6.92
CA LEU A 10 10.61 0.91 6.12
C LEU A 10 9.58 1.54 5.16
N ILE A 11 8.78 0.72 4.47
CA ILE A 11 7.73 1.20 3.58
C ILE A 11 6.67 1.96 4.38
N LYS A 12 6.27 1.44 5.55
CA LYS A 12 5.27 2.06 6.44
C LYS A 12 5.69 3.45 6.90
N GLU A 13 6.96 3.63 7.25
CA GLU A 13 7.54 4.90 7.67
C GLU A 13 7.60 5.93 6.53
N ARG A 14 7.91 5.47 5.30
CA ARG A 14 8.22 6.35 4.17
C ARG A 14 7.10 6.51 3.15
N VAL A 15 6.01 5.76 3.28
CA VAL A 15 4.93 5.79 2.30
C VAL A 15 4.40 7.22 2.15
N CYS A 16 4.31 7.66 0.91
CA CYS A 16 3.85 9.00 0.59
C CYS A 16 2.75 8.98 -0.48
N TYR A 17 1.99 10.08 -0.54
CA TYR A 17 0.77 10.19 -1.32
C TYR A 17 0.78 11.45 -2.17
N THR A 18 -0.01 11.45 -3.24
CA THR A 18 -0.35 12.65 -4.01
C THR A 18 -1.85 12.68 -4.23
N ASP A 19 -2.40 13.82 -4.62
CA ASP A 19 -3.84 13.97 -4.87
C ASP A 19 -4.40 12.92 -5.84
N LEU A 20 -3.63 12.57 -6.87
CA LEU A 20 -3.99 11.55 -7.86
C LEU A 20 -4.09 10.14 -7.25
N VAL A 21 -3.34 9.84 -6.19
CA VAL A 21 -3.35 8.53 -5.53
C VAL A 21 -4.67 8.32 -4.80
N TYR A 22 -5.13 9.31 -4.05
CA TYR A 22 -6.40 9.21 -3.32
C TYR A 22 -7.58 8.96 -4.29
N GLN A 23 -7.61 9.69 -5.41
CA GLN A 23 -8.62 9.47 -6.46
C GLN A 23 -8.55 8.06 -7.06
N ARG A 24 -7.33 7.54 -7.31
CA ARG A 24 -7.15 6.18 -7.84
C ARG A 24 -7.62 5.12 -6.86
N VAL A 25 -7.30 5.25 -5.57
CA VAL A 25 -7.72 4.30 -4.53
C VAL A 25 -9.26 4.21 -4.49
N ASN A 26 -9.95 5.34 -4.38
CA ASN A 26 -11.41 5.38 -4.37
C ASN A 26 -12.01 4.75 -5.63
N LYS A 27 -11.50 5.14 -6.81
CA LYS A 27 -11.96 4.60 -8.09
C LYS A 27 -11.76 3.09 -8.22
N LYS A 28 -10.60 2.58 -7.80
CA LYS A 28 -10.22 1.17 -7.97
C LYS A 28 -10.90 0.25 -6.97
N LEU A 29 -11.08 0.72 -5.73
CA LEU A 29 -11.77 -0.05 -4.69
C LEU A 29 -13.30 0.14 -4.72
N LYS A 30 -13.80 1.06 -5.55
CA LYS A 30 -15.23 1.47 -5.63
C LYS A 30 -15.76 1.92 -4.26
N VAL A 31 -15.01 2.81 -3.62
CA VAL A 31 -15.31 3.40 -2.31
C VAL A 31 -15.19 4.92 -2.39
N ASP A 32 -15.68 5.62 -1.37
CA ASP A 32 -15.56 7.07 -1.23
C ASP A 32 -14.95 7.42 0.13
N LEU A 33 -13.66 7.11 0.28
CA LEU A 33 -12.90 7.37 1.49
C LEU A 33 -12.26 8.76 1.44
N SER A 34 -12.21 9.42 2.59
CA SER A 34 -11.39 10.61 2.81
C SER A 34 -9.89 10.27 2.73
N ARG A 35 -9.05 11.30 2.61
CA ARG A 35 -7.58 11.13 2.59
C ARG A 35 -7.08 10.42 3.84
N ALA A 36 -7.59 10.81 5.01
CA ALA A 36 -7.23 10.22 6.29
C ALA A 36 -7.63 8.74 6.38
N GLU A 37 -8.80 8.36 5.87
CA GLU A 37 -9.23 6.95 5.84
C GLU A 37 -8.38 6.11 4.89
N ILE A 38 -7.95 6.67 3.76
CA ILE A 38 -7.02 6.00 2.83
C ILE A 38 -5.66 5.79 3.49
N GLU A 39 -5.11 6.80 4.15
CA GLU A 39 -3.84 6.70 4.88
C GLU A 39 -3.93 5.65 5.99
N MET A 40 -5.02 5.66 6.76
CA MET A 40 -5.29 4.67 7.80
C MET A 40 -5.41 3.25 7.23
N LEU A 41 -6.10 3.06 6.11
CA LEU A 41 -6.18 1.77 5.41
C LEU A 41 -4.79 1.26 5.03
N VAL A 42 -3.94 2.13 4.48
CA VAL A 42 -2.58 1.79 4.04
C VAL A 42 -1.69 1.45 5.23
N GLN A 43 -1.73 2.26 6.29
CA GLN A 43 -0.97 2.02 7.52
C GLN A 43 -1.38 0.71 8.20
N ASN A 44 -2.68 0.38 8.18
CA ASN A 44 -3.18 -0.89 8.70
C ASN A 44 -2.70 -2.08 7.87
N ILE A 45 -2.69 -1.99 6.53
CA ILE A 45 -2.17 -3.06 5.67
C ILE A 45 -0.66 -3.25 5.89
N LEU A 46 0.11 -2.16 5.96
CA LEU A 46 1.56 -2.22 6.11
C LEU A 46 2.01 -2.65 7.51
N GLY A 47 1.13 -2.53 8.52
CA GLY A 47 1.38 -2.97 9.90
C GLY A 47 0.85 -4.37 10.23
N ASP A 48 0.21 -5.05 9.28
CA ASP A 48 -0.36 -6.39 9.49
C ASP A 48 0.70 -7.46 9.22
N GLU A 49 0.94 -8.34 10.21
CA GLU A 49 1.92 -9.43 10.13
C GLU A 49 1.57 -10.46 9.04
N GLN A 50 0.31 -10.55 8.63
CA GLN A 50 -0.17 -11.47 7.60
C GLN A 50 -0.02 -10.91 6.18
N THR A 51 0.44 -9.66 6.05
CA THR A 51 0.61 -9.02 4.76
C THR A 51 1.79 -9.62 4.00
N MET A 52 1.53 -9.99 2.74
CA MET A 52 2.54 -10.53 1.85
C MET A 52 3.19 -9.40 1.05
N LEU A 53 4.53 -9.38 1.03
CA LEU A 53 5.31 -8.42 0.27
C LEU A 53 6.02 -9.10 -0.91
N GLU A 54 5.86 -8.53 -2.10
CA GLU A 54 6.57 -8.97 -3.30
C GLU A 54 7.13 -7.76 -4.07
N LYS A 55 8.41 -7.77 -4.41
CA LYS A 55 8.99 -6.76 -5.30
C LYS A 55 9.01 -7.27 -6.74
N ARG A 56 8.36 -6.55 -7.67
CA ARG A 56 8.51 -6.79 -9.13
C ARG A 56 8.94 -5.50 -9.82
N GLY A 57 10.14 -5.51 -10.40
CA GLY A 57 10.71 -4.35 -11.06
C GLY A 57 10.79 -3.13 -10.13
N LYS A 58 10.12 -2.05 -10.52
CA LYS A 58 10.09 -0.76 -9.80
C LYS A 58 9.02 -0.66 -8.72
N ASN A 59 8.29 -1.74 -8.42
CA ASN A 59 7.14 -1.71 -7.54
C ASN A 59 7.21 -2.80 -6.46
N TYR A 60 6.77 -2.44 -5.27
CA TYR A 60 6.35 -3.34 -4.20
C TYR A 60 4.85 -3.60 -4.34
N TYR A 61 4.47 -4.87 -4.22
CA TYR A 61 3.10 -5.35 -4.16
C TYR A 61 2.88 -5.88 -2.75
N VAL A 62 1.95 -5.23 -2.04
CA VAL A 62 1.65 -5.50 -0.64
C VAL A 62 0.23 -6.03 -0.59
N THR A 63 0.07 -7.32 -0.32
CA THR A 63 -1.22 -8.02 -0.40
C THR A 63 -1.74 -8.33 0.99
N SER A 64 -2.92 -7.82 1.32
CA SER A 64 -3.67 -8.19 2.51
C SER A 64 -4.89 -9.01 2.10
N LEU A 65 -4.87 -10.31 2.41
CA LEU A 65 -6.01 -11.21 2.18
C LEU A 65 -7.18 -10.85 3.11
N ALA A 66 -6.88 -10.50 4.37
CA ALA A 66 -7.90 -10.07 5.34
C ALA A 66 -8.73 -8.89 4.83
N ARG A 67 -8.12 -7.97 4.08
CA ARG A 67 -8.77 -6.76 3.53
C ARG A 67 -9.13 -6.88 2.06
N HIS A 68 -8.89 -8.03 1.43
CA HIS A 68 -9.09 -8.24 -0.01
C HIS A 68 -8.50 -7.11 -0.86
N THR A 69 -7.32 -6.61 -0.47
CA THR A 69 -6.71 -5.42 -1.05
C THR A 69 -5.23 -5.64 -1.30
N ARG A 70 -4.76 -5.21 -2.48
CA ARG A 70 -3.35 -5.16 -2.83
C ARG A 70 -2.92 -3.72 -3.09
N LEU A 71 -1.93 -3.24 -2.35
CA LEU A 71 -1.28 -1.96 -2.59
C LEU A 71 -0.14 -2.14 -3.58
N THR A 72 0.02 -1.18 -4.49
CA THR A 72 1.21 -1.08 -5.35
C THR A 72 1.97 0.18 -4.96
N ILE A 73 3.21 0.02 -4.50
CA ILE A 73 4.04 1.11 -3.98
C ILE A 73 5.33 1.19 -4.80
N ASN A 74 5.73 2.38 -5.21
CA ASN A 74 6.97 2.56 -5.95
C ASN A 74 8.20 2.24 -5.07
N SER A 75 9.15 1.46 -5.58
CA SER A 75 10.28 1.00 -4.78
C SER A 75 11.41 2.02 -4.60
N PHE A 76 11.38 3.14 -5.35
CA PHE A 76 12.41 4.17 -5.28
C PHE A 76 12.04 5.27 -4.29
N ASN A 77 10.77 5.71 -4.29
CA ASN A 77 10.31 6.83 -3.47
C ASN A 77 9.16 6.50 -2.51
N PHE A 78 8.79 5.22 -2.40
CA PHE A 78 7.72 4.74 -1.51
C PHE A 78 6.35 5.38 -1.76
N ARG A 79 6.14 6.01 -2.92
CA ARG A 79 4.83 6.58 -3.26
C ARG A 79 3.84 5.45 -3.51
N LEU A 80 2.68 5.49 -2.85
CA LEU A 80 1.56 4.63 -3.20
C LEU A 80 1.10 4.96 -4.63
N ILE A 81 1.00 3.97 -5.50
CA ILE A 81 0.59 4.14 -6.90
C ILE A 81 -0.92 3.92 -7.05
N THR A 82 -1.41 2.84 -6.44
CA THR A 82 -2.81 2.40 -6.49
C THR A 82 -3.09 1.33 -5.43
N ALA A 83 -4.36 1.06 -5.17
CA ALA A 83 -4.85 -0.11 -4.45
C ALA A 83 -5.88 -0.84 -5.33
N ASP A 84 -5.80 -2.16 -5.43
CA ASP A 84 -6.76 -2.97 -6.20
C ASP A 84 -7.39 -4.03 -5.30
N ARG A 85 -8.65 -4.39 -5.58
CA ARG A 85 -9.33 -5.52 -4.95
C ARG A 85 -8.82 -6.84 -5.55
N ILE A 86 -8.62 -7.84 -4.69
CA ILE A 86 -8.22 -9.21 -5.03
C ILE A 86 -9.36 -10.18 -4.81
#